data_AF-A0A523GP46-F1
#
_entry.id   AF-A0A523GP46-F1
#
_cell.length_a   1.000
_cell.length_b   1.000
_cell.length_c   1.000
_cell.angle_alpha   90.00
_cell.angle_beta   90.00
_cell.angle_gamma   90.00
#
_symmetry.space_group_name_H-M   'P 1'
#
loop_
_entity.id
_entity.type
_entity.pdbx_description
1 polymer ?
#
loop_
_entity_poly.entity_id
_entity_poly.type
_entity_poly.pdbx_seq_one_letter_code
_entity_poly.pdbx_strand_id
1 'polypeptide(L)'
;MESNSLTSVHFTLINEWFITVETGREAASYGYLVDLRTQDLTKSNQLRAKIGLRTVKTHNGLIDIQENTGIRFYLWPRESSKIELVN
;
A
#
# COMPACT_ATOMS: atom_id res chain seq x y z
N MET A 1 20.64 -21.58 -12.87
CA MET A 1 19.47 -21.99 -12.09
C MET A 1 18.41 -20.92 -12.27
N GLU A 2 17.34 -21.21 -13.00
CA GLU A 2 16.17 -20.33 -13.03
C GLU A 2 15.45 -20.42 -11.69
N SER A 3 15.28 -19.30 -11.01
CA SER A 3 14.54 -19.27 -9.75
C SER A 3 13.04 -19.33 -10.06
N ASN A 4 12.40 -20.47 -9.83
CA ASN A 4 10.93 -20.67 -9.88
C ASN A 4 10.16 -19.94 -8.76
N SER A 5 10.73 -18.88 -8.18
CA SER A 5 10.13 -18.13 -7.09
C SER A 5 9.54 -16.83 -7.60
N LEU A 6 8.22 -16.71 -7.51
CA LEU A 6 7.53 -15.45 -7.71
C LEU A 6 7.91 -14.49 -6.58
N THR A 7 8.39 -13.28 -6.91
CA THR A 7 8.63 -12.23 -5.90
C THR A 7 7.29 -11.72 -5.38
N SER A 8 7.26 -11.17 -4.17
CA SER A 8 6.05 -10.56 -3.61
C SER A 8 5.50 -9.45 -4.52
N VAL A 9 6.38 -8.70 -5.20
CA VAL A 9 5.98 -7.66 -6.17
C VAL A 9 5.26 -8.28 -7.36
N HIS A 10 5.81 -9.34 -7.96
CA HIS A 10 5.17 -10.03 -9.07
C HIS A 10 3.82 -10.64 -8.66
N PHE A 11 3.71 -11.15 -7.43
CA PHE A 11 2.46 -11.72 -6.94
C PHE A 11 1.38 -10.65 -6.76
N THR A 12 1.74 -9.52 -6.16
CA THR A 12 0.85 -8.36 -6.02
C THR A 12 0.34 -7.88 -7.39
N LEU A 13 1.23 -7.76 -8.38
CA LEU A 13 0.85 -7.32 -9.73
C LEU A 13 -0.14 -8.28 -10.41
N ILE A 14 0.06 -9.59 -10.27
CA ILE A 14 -0.87 -10.60 -10.80
C ILE A 14 -2.23 -10.50 -10.10
N ASN A 15 -2.23 -10.37 -8.77
CA ASN A 15 -3.46 -10.27 -7.98
C ASN A 15 -4.24 -8.97 -8.30
N GLU A 16 -3.54 -7.84 -8.43
CA GLU A 16 -4.13 -6.58 -8.86
C GLU A 16 -4.76 -6.68 -10.25
N TRP A 17 -4.06 -7.30 -11.20
CA TRP A 17 -4.57 -7.50 -12.53
C TRP A 17 -5.83 -8.39 -12.53
N PHE A 18 -5.80 -9.49 -11.77
CA PHE A 18 -6.96 -10.37 -11.61
C PHE A 18 -8.18 -9.63 -11.05
N ILE A 19 -8.02 -8.92 -9.92
CA ILE A 19 -9.10 -8.14 -9.31
C ILE A 19 -9.62 -7.08 -10.28
N THR A 20 -8.73 -6.38 -10.97
CA THR A 20 -9.08 -5.33 -11.93
C THR A 20 -9.94 -5.86 -13.08
N VAL A 21 -9.60 -7.03 -13.63
CA VAL A 21 -10.32 -7.66 -14.75
C VAL A 21 -11.67 -8.20 -14.29
N GLU A 22 -11.70 -8.98 -13.22
CA GLU A 22 -12.94 -9.64 -12.74
C GLU A 22 -13.98 -8.65 -12.22
N THR A 23 -13.55 -7.48 -11.73
CA THR A 23 -14.45 -6.49 -11.14
C THR A 23 -14.78 -5.32 -12.07
N GLY A 24 -14.34 -5.37 -13.33
CA GLY A 24 -14.54 -4.25 -14.26
C GLY A 24 -13.88 -2.94 -13.79
N ARG A 25 -12.79 -3.04 -13.00
CA ARG A 25 -12.08 -1.92 -12.34
C ARG A 25 -12.88 -1.20 -11.25
N GLU A 26 -13.92 -1.82 -10.71
CA GLU A 26 -14.80 -1.18 -9.71
C GLU A 26 -14.42 -1.50 -8.26
N ALA A 27 -13.73 -2.62 -8.02
CA ALA A 27 -13.32 -2.99 -6.68
C ALA A 27 -12.09 -2.23 -6.20
N ALA A 28 -12.05 -1.93 -4.90
CA ALA A 28 -10.85 -1.44 -4.24
C ALA A 28 -9.90 -2.62 -3.95
N SER A 29 -8.64 -2.48 -4.33
CA SER A 29 -7.61 -3.51 -4.22
C SER A 29 -6.28 -2.90 -3.72
N TYR A 30 -5.25 -3.72 -3.52
CA TYR A 30 -3.95 -3.31 -3.00
C TYR A 30 -2.90 -3.33 -4.11
N GLY A 31 -2.41 -2.16 -4.52
CA GLY A 31 -1.36 -2.03 -5.52
C GLY A 31 -0.22 -1.11 -5.08
N TYR A 32 0.86 -1.14 -5.83
CA TYR A 32 1.91 -0.14 -5.74
C TYR A 32 1.49 1.10 -6.52
N LEU A 33 1.39 2.24 -5.84
CA LEU A 33 1.30 3.54 -6.50
C LEU A 33 2.74 4.00 -6.78
N VAL A 34 3.00 4.43 -8.03
CA VAL A 34 4.30 5.01 -8.39
C VAL A 34 4.51 6.31 -7.61
N ASP A 35 3.49 7.17 -7.56
CA ASP A 35 3.47 8.38 -6.75
C ASP A 35 2.04 8.64 -6.22
N LEU A 36 1.92 9.13 -4.97
CA LEU A 36 0.65 9.62 -4.43
C LEU A 36 0.63 11.15 -4.49
N ARG A 37 -0.22 11.72 -5.36
CA ARG A 37 -0.36 13.18 -5.48
C ARG A 37 -1.17 13.74 -4.31
N THR A 38 -0.83 14.96 -3.89
CA THR A 38 -1.55 15.69 -2.82
C THR A 38 -3.06 15.78 -3.10
N GLN A 39 -3.44 16.05 -4.35
CA GLN A 39 -4.84 16.12 -4.77
C GLN A 39 -5.60 14.79 -4.62
N ASP A 40 -4.89 13.66 -4.65
CA ASP A 40 -5.48 12.32 -4.59
C ASP A 40 -5.53 11.76 -3.16
N LEU A 41 -4.96 12.47 -2.17
CA LEU A 41 -4.87 12.02 -0.78
C LEU A 41 -6.24 11.66 -0.18
N THR A 42 -7.26 12.48 -0.42
CA THR A 42 -8.61 12.22 0.09
C THR A 42 -9.18 10.92 -0.48
N LYS A 43 -9.10 10.74 -1.81
CA LYS A 43 -9.57 9.55 -2.49
C LYS A 43 -8.77 8.31 -2.05
N SER A 44 -7.46 8.45 -1.92
CA SER A 44 -6.57 7.38 -1.44
C SER A 44 -6.96 6.93 -0.03
N ASN A 45 -7.17 7.86 0.90
CA ASN A 45 -7.62 7.51 2.26
C ASN A 45 -9.00 6.84 2.26
N GLN A 46 -9.93 7.25 1.39
CA GLN A 46 -11.23 6.57 1.24
C GLN A 46 -11.06 5.13 0.73
N LEU A 47 -10.23 4.91 -0.28
CA LEU A 47 -9.94 3.57 -0.81
C LEU A 47 -9.24 2.69 0.22
N ARG A 48 -8.24 3.23 0.92
CA ARG A 48 -7.53 2.55 2.02
C ARG A 48 -8.51 2.08 3.09
N ALA A 49 -9.45 2.93 3.50
CA ALA A 49 -10.48 2.55 4.48
C ALA A 49 -11.35 1.37 4.00
N LYS A 50 -11.72 1.32 2.71
CA LYS A 50 -12.55 0.23 2.14
C LYS A 50 -11.87 -1.14 2.24
N ILE A 51 -10.54 -1.19 2.23
CA ILE A 51 -9.75 -2.42 2.33
C ILE A 51 -9.07 -2.59 3.69
N GLY A 52 -9.53 -1.87 4.72
CA GLY A 52 -9.04 -2.00 6.09
C GLY A 52 -7.64 -1.40 6.34
N LEU A 53 -7.14 -0.57 5.43
CA LEU A 53 -5.86 0.14 5.59
C LEU A 53 -6.03 1.47 6.33
N ARG A 54 -4.99 1.82 7.09
CA ARG A 54 -4.90 3.08 7.85
C ARG A 54 -4.75 4.27 6.92
N THR A 55 -5.14 5.46 7.34
CA THR A 55 -4.82 6.69 6.58
C THR A 55 -3.31 6.87 6.40
N VAL A 56 -2.90 7.65 5.40
CA VAL A 56 -1.48 8.02 5.19
C VAL A 56 -0.88 8.64 6.46
N LYS A 57 -1.60 9.57 7.09
CA LYS A 57 -1.16 10.23 8.34
C LYS A 57 -0.91 9.22 9.46
N THR A 58 -1.85 8.28 9.65
CA THR A 58 -1.72 7.26 10.71
C THR A 58 -0.56 6.30 10.42
N HIS A 59 -0.38 5.88 9.17
CA HIS A 59 0.73 5.01 8.78
C HIS A 59 2.08 5.67 9.05
N ASN A 60 2.27 6.90 8.57
CA ASN A 60 3.53 7.64 8.77
C ASN A 60 3.81 7.89 10.26
N GLY A 61 2.79 8.24 11.06
CA GLY A 61 2.94 8.43 12.50
C GLY A 61 3.32 7.15 13.25
N LEU A 62 2.86 5.98 12.80
CA LEU A 62 3.32 4.70 13.37
C LEU A 62 4.78 4.44 13.03
N ILE A 63 5.23 4.77 11.82
CA ILE A 63 6.63 4.67 11.43
C ILE A 63 7.50 5.60 12.28
N ASP A 64 7.08 6.84 12.49
CA ASP A 64 7.79 7.78 13.38
C ASP A 64 7.99 7.18 14.79
N ILE A 65 6.96 6.52 15.34
CA ILE A 65 7.08 5.86 16.64
C ILE A 65 8.07 4.70 16.59
N GLN A 66 8.09 3.88 15.53
CA GLN A 66 9.09 2.81 15.40
C GLN A 66 10.51 3.38 15.36
N GLU A 67 10.73 4.42 14.56
CA GLU A 67 12.03 5.10 14.42
C GLU A 67 12.49 5.68 15.75
N ASN A 68 11.59 6.31 16.50
CA ASN A 68 11.90 6.97 17.78
C ASN A 68 12.10 5.99 18.95
N THR A 69 11.40 4.85 18.95
CA THR A 69 11.37 3.94 20.11
C THR A 69 12.12 2.63 19.90
N GLY A 70 12.45 2.29 18.65
CA GLY A 70 12.99 0.98 18.28
C GLY A 70 11.97 -0.17 18.31
N ILE A 71 10.70 0.10 18.66
CA ILE A 71 9.63 -0.90 18.63
C ILE A 71 9.30 -1.22 17.17
N ARG A 72 9.20 -2.52 16.84
CA ARG A 72 8.76 -2.98 15.51
C ARG A 72 7.29 -3.33 15.54
N PHE A 73 6.47 -2.50 14.89
CA PHE A 73 5.10 -2.81 14.57
C PHE A 73 5.02 -3.72 13.35
N TYR A 74 4.14 -4.72 13.41
CA TYR A 74 3.78 -5.51 12.23
C TYR A 74 2.73 -4.74 11.42
N LEU A 75 3.18 -3.74 10.65
CA LEU A 75 2.32 -2.94 9.79
C LEU A 75 2.00 -3.73 8.52
N TRP A 76 0.71 -3.84 8.16
CA TRP A 76 0.24 -4.42 6.91
C TRP A 76 -0.38 -3.32 6.02
N PRO A 77 -0.05 -3.23 4.71
CA PRO A 77 0.98 -4.02 4.01
C PRO A 77 2.35 -3.75 4.62
N ARG A 78 3.30 -4.70 4.44
CA ARG A 78 4.64 -4.70 5.08
C ARG A 78 5.56 -3.63 4.49
N GLU A 79 5.11 -2.38 4.54
CA GLU A 79 5.84 -1.20 4.17
C GLU A 79 6.41 -0.58 5.45
N SER A 80 7.73 -0.66 5.59
CA SER A 80 8.48 0.00 6.66
C SER A 80 8.84 1.44 6.32
N SER A 81 8.27 1.99 5.26
CA SER A 81 8.63 3.29 4.69
C SER A 81 7.45 4.26 4.76
N LYS A 82 7.75 5.54 4.96
CA LYS A 82 6.77 6.61 4.92
C LYS A 82 6.21 6.74 3.50
N ILE A 83 4.94 7.09 3.42
CA ILE A 83 4.29 7.44 2.16
C ILE A 83 4.52 8.94 1.93
N GLU A 84 5.17 9.27 0.83
CA GLU A 84 5.45 10.65 0.42
C GLU A 84 4.34 11.17 -0.51
N LEU A 85 4.01 12.46 -0.36
CA LEU A 85 3.07 13.14 -1.23
C LEU A 85 3.83 13.97 -2.25
N VAL A 86 3.49 13.82 -3.53
CA VAL A 86 4.02 14.66 -4.61
C VAL A 86 2.99 15.72 -5.02
N ASN A 87 3.44 16.85 -5.55
CA ASN A 87 2.55 17.89 -6.07
C ASN A 87 2.10 17.61 -7.50
#